data_AF-A2E1P3-F1
#
_entry.id   AF-A2E1P3-F1
#
_cell.length_a   1.000
_cell.length_b   1.000
_cell.length_c   1.000
_cell.angle_alpha   90.00
_cell.angle_beta   90.00
_cell.angle_gamma   90.00
#
_symmetry.space_group_name_H-M   'P 1'
#
loop_
_entity.id
_entity.type
_entity.pdbx_description
1 polymer ?
#
loop_
_entity_poly.entity_id
_entity_poly.type
_entity_poly.pdbx_seq_one_letter_code
_entity_poly.pdbx_strand_id
1 'polypeptide(L)'
;MSECLKYQTPDSECMRYAIISHNIDFVTFLMNEYNIEIDLGYCGFYNNVESFLVHFDQTNDINKCFVYSWIFNIPSILEYFLLHGANINVKK
;
A
#
# COMPACT_ATOMS: atom_id res chain seq x y z
N MET A 1 -13.31 -5.63 -14.90
CA MET A 1 -11.89 -5.89 -15.21
C MET A 1 -11.59 -7.33 -14.83
N SER A 2 -12.14 -8.30 -15.57
CA SER A 2 -12.11 -9.72 -15.16
C SER A 2 -12.04 -10.70 -16.31
N GLU A 3 -12.29 -10.28 -17.56
CA GLU A 3 -12.20 -11.19 -18.71
C GLU A 3 -10.81 -11.79 -18.89
N CYS A 4 -9.75 -11.00 -18.71
CA CYS A 4 -8.36 -11.51 -18.75
C CYS A 4 -8.06 -12.51 -17.62
N LEU A 5 -8.72 -12.35 -16.46
CA LEU A 5 -8.51 -13.20 -15.27
C LEU A 5 -9.04 -14.63 -15.46
N LYS A 6 -9.85 -14.88 -16.50
CA LYS A 6 -10.27 -16.23 -16.88
C LYS A 6 -9.12 -17.08 -17.41
N TYR A 7 -8.05 -16.44 -17.88
CA TYR A 7 -6.92 -17.11 -18.55
C TYR A 7 -5.57 -16.81 -17.91
N GLN A 8 -5.45 -15.68 -17.19
CA GLN A 8 -4.21 -15.26 -16.55
C GLN A 8 -4.39 -15.13 -15.04
N THR A 9 -3.45 -15.69 -14.30
CA THR A 9 -3.36 -15.49 -12.86
C THR A 9 -2.58 -14.20 -12.59
N PRO A 10 -3.15 -13.23 -11.86
CA PRO A 10 -2.42 -12.04 -11.44
C PRO A 10 -1.17 -12.36 -10.63
N ASP A 11 -0.20 -11.46 -10.72
CA ASP A 11 1.07 -11.50 -10.02
C ASP A 11 1.43 -10.12 -9.44
N SER A 12 2.64 -9.99 -8.90
CA SER A 12 3.12 -8.74 -8.32
C SER A 12 3.19 -7.58 -9.32
N GLU A 13 3.36 -7.87 -10.62
CA GLU A 13 3.35 -6.83 -11.66
C GLU A 13 1.95 -6.25 -11.83
N CYS A 14 0.91 -7.09 -11.76
CA CYS A 14 -0.49 -6.63 -11.73
C CYS A 14 -0.74 -5.68 -10.57
N MET A 15 -0.22 -6.00 -9.36
CA MET A 15 -0.34 -5.12 -8.19
C MET A 15 0.38 -3.79 -8.41
N ARG A 16 1.62 -3.82 -8.92
CA ARG A 16 2.36 -2.60 -9.24
C ARG A 16 1.58 -1.70 -10.19
N TYR A 17 1.03 -2.24 -11.28
CA TYR A 17 0.23 -1.47 -12.23
C TYR A 17 -1.08 -0.96 -11.60
N ALA A 18 -1.73 -1.74 -10.73
CA ALA A 18 -2.91 -1.29 -10.00
C ALA A 18 -2.59 -0.06 -9.13
N ILE A 19 -1.49 -0.09 -8.39
CA ILE A 19 -0.98 1.04 -7.60
C ILE A 19 -0.67 2.25 -8.50
N ILE A 20 0.05 2.05 -9.61
CA ILE A 20 0.39 3.14 -10.56
C ILE A 20 -0.88 3.81 -11.10
N SER A 21 -1.90 3.02 -11.40
CA SER A 21 -3.15 3.49 -12.00
C SER A 21 -4.13 4.14 -11.00
N HIS A 22 -3.80 4.14 -9.70
CA HIS A 22 -4.72 4.56 -8.62
C HIS A 22 -6.07 3.82 -8.67
N ASN A 23 -6.05 2.54 -9.06
CA ASN A 23 -7.25 1.71 -9.10
C ASN A 23 -7.40 0.92 -7.78
N ILE A 24 -7.98 1.56 -6.78
CA ILE A 24 -8.09 1.02 -5.42
C ILE A 24 -8.94 -0.24 -5.35
N ASP A 25 -10.01 -0.33 -6.15
CA ASP A 25 -10.85 -1.52 -6.25
C ASP A 25 -10.02 -2.72 -6.75
N PHE A 26 -9.09 -2.49 -7.68
CA PHE A 26 -8.23 -3.56 -8.17
C PHE A 26 -7.10 -3.89 -7.20
N VAL A 27 -6.52 -2.90 -6.51
CA VAL A 27 -5.53 -3.14 -5.44
C VAL A 27 -6.13 -4.01 -4.33
N THR A 28 -7.31 -3.65 -3.83
CA THR A 28 -8.01 -4.41 -2.78
C THR A 28 -8.39 -5.80 -3.25
N PHE A 29 -8.88 -5.94 -4.49
CA PHE A 29 -9.15 -7.24 -5.11
C PHE A 29 -7.91 -8.14 -5.18
N LEU A 30 -6.78 -7.62 -5.66
CA LEU A 30 -5.54 -8.39 -5.78
C LEU A 30 -5.00 -8.82 -4.40
N MET A 31 -5.10 -7.94 -3.41
CA MET A 31 -4.68 -8.26 -2.05
C MET A 31 -5.58 -9.33 -1.41
N ASN A 32 -6.91 -9.19 -1.50
CA ASN A 32 -7.84 -10.06 -0.78
C ASN A 32 -8.04 -11.42 -1.47
N GLU A 33 -8.16 -11.42 -2.79
CA GLU A 33 -8.51 -12.64 -3.55
C GLU A 33 -7.27 -13.46 -3.95
N TYR A 34 -6.13 -12.79 -4.14
CA TYR A 34 -4.88 -13.43 -4.58
C TYR A 34 -3.75 -13.37 -3.55
N ASN A 35 -3.96 -12.72 -2.39
CA ASN A 35 -2.93 -12.52 -1.36
C ASN A 35 -1.65 -11.88 -1.89
N ILE A 36 -1.77 -11.03 -2.92
CA ILE A 36 -0.61 -10.31 -3.48
C ILE A 36 -0.37 -9.09 -2.58
N GLU A 37 0.83 -9.02 -2.00
CA GLU A 37 1.18 -7.94 -1.08
C GLU A 37 1.29 -6.58 -1.78
N ILE A 38 0.84 -5.53 -1.08
CA ILE A 38 1.03 -4.14 -1.50
C ILE A 38 2.44 -3.69 -1.12
N ASP A 39 3.24 -3.29 -2.12
CA ASP A 39 4.55 -2.66 -1.90
C ASP A 39 4.38 -1.17 -1.56
N LEU A 40 4.64 -0.82 -0.29
CA LEU A 40 4.55 0.55 0.22
C LEU A 40 5.51 1.52 -0.46
N GLY A 41 6.63 1.03 -1.01
CA GLY A 41 7.57 1.83 -1.79
C GLY A 41 6.95 2.31 -3.10
N TYR A 42 6.20 1.45 -3.79
CA TYR A 42 5.42 1.87 -4.96
C TYR A 42 4.30 2.84 -4.58
N CYS A 43 3.59 2.61 -3.46
CA CYS A 43 2.59 3.57 -3.00
C CYS A 43 3.18 4.97 -2.81
N GLY A 44 4.34 5.07 -2.14
CA GLY A 44 5.04 6.33 -1.95
C GLY A 44 5.54 6.94 -3.27
N PHE A 45 6.22 6.16 -4.11
CA PHE A 45 6.80 6.66 -5.37
C PHE A 45 5.75 7.19 -6.35
N TYR A 46 4.57 6.58 -6.38
CA TYR A 46 3.44 7.01 -7.23
C TYR A 46 2.40 7.86 -6.49
N ASN A 47 2.70 8.32 -5.27
CA ASN A 47 1.83 9.12 -4.41
C ASN A 47 0.41 8.54 -4.23
N ASN A 48 0.28 7.21 -4.24
CA ASN A 48 -0.99 6.52 -4.03
C ASN A 48 -1.22 6.27 -2.53
N VAL A 49 -1.75 7.29 -1.86
CA VAL A 49 -2.06 7.27 -0.42
C VAL A 49 -3.16 6.26 -0.11
N GLU A 50 -4.16 6.09 -0.98
CA GLU A 50 -5.26 5.16 -0.75
C GLU A 50 -4.77 3.71 -0.65
N SER A 51 -3.89 3.28 -1.55
CA SER A 51 -3.31 1.93 -1.51
C SER A 51 -2.41 1.72 -0.30
N PHE A 52 -1.69 2.78 0.12
CA PHE A 52 -0.93 2.76 1.36
C PHE A 52 -1.84 2.57 2.59
N LEU A 53 -3.00 3.23 2.61
CA LEU A 53 -3.97 3.09 3.70
C LEU A 53 -4.64 1.71 3.69
N VAL A 54 -4.89 1.10 2.53
CA VAL A 54 -5.35 -0.30 2.45
C VAL A 54 -4.33 -1.25 3.06
N HIS A 55 -3.04 -1.08 2.76
CA HIS A 55 -2.00 -1.89 3.40
C HIS A 55 -2.01 -1.73 4.92
N PHE A 56 -2.14 -0.49 5.42
CA PHE A 56 -2.20 -0.22 6.84
C PHE A 56 -3.43 -0.86 7.51
N ASP A 57 -4.61 -0.72 6.92
CA ASP A 57 -5.86 -1.30 7.44
C ASP A 57 -5.77 -2.82 7.58
N GLN A 58 -5.17 -3.50 6.60
CA GLN A 58 -5.09 -4.95 6.56
C GLN A 58 -3.98 -5.54 7.45
N THR A 59 -2.86 -4.85 7.60
CA THR A 59 -1.70 -5.37 8.36
C THR A 59 -1.63 -4.83 9.78
N ASN A 60 -2.20 -3.64 10.01
CA ASN A 60 -2.05 -2.84 11.22
C ASN A 60 -0.57 -2.62 11.62
N ASP A 61 0.37 -2.72 10.67
CA ASP A 61 1.81 -2.54 10.93
C ASP A 61 2.17 -1.06 10.98
N ILE A 62 1.88 -0.45 12.12
CA ILE A 62 2.09 0.96 12.37
C ILE A 62 3.54 1.41 12.15
N ASN A 63 4.50 0.56 12.49
CA ASN A 63 5.93 0.88 12.42
C ASN A 63 6.41 0.89 10.96
N LYS A 64 6.00 -0.12 10.19
CA LYS A 64 6.31 -0.18 8.76
C LYS A 64 5.65 0.98 8.01
N CYS A 65 4.37 1.26 8.29
CA CYS A 65 3.67 2.40 7.71
C CYS A 65 4.33 3.73 8.07
N PHE A 66 4.79 3.91 9.31
CA PHE A 66 5.55 5.09 9.71
C PHE A 66 6.81 5.29 8.88
N VAL A 67 7.63 4.25 8.65
CA VAL A 67 8.85 4.34 7.81
C VAL A 67 8.55 4.77 6.38
N TYR A 68 7.51 4.21 5.78
CA TYR A 68 7.16 4.53 4.39
C TYR A 68 6.37 5.85 4.25
N SER A 69 5.74 6.33 5.33
CA SER A 69 4.99 7.60 5.33
C SER A 69 5.87 8.79 4.94
N TRP A 70 7.17 8.75 5.28
CA TRP A 70 8.15 9.78 4.93
C TRP A 70 8.24 10.04 3.41
N ILE A 71 7.97 9.03 2.57
CA ILE A 71 8.08 9.15 1.10
C ILE A 71 7.05 10.14 0.54
N PHE A 72 5.85 10.21 1.14
CA PHE A 72 4.78 11.08 0.64
C PHE A 72 5.07 12.58 0.86
N ASN A 73 6.01 12.93 1.75
CA ASN A 73 6.23 14.32 2.17
C ASN A 73 4.96 15.03 2.66
N ILE A 74 4.05 14.29 3.30
CA ILE A 74 2.81 14.80 3.89
C ILE A 74 2.93 14.76 5.42
N PRO A 75 3.13 15.90 6.10
CA PRO A 75 3.34 15.93 7.55
C PRO A 75 2.20 15.30 8.36
N SER A 76 0.94 15.48 7.93
CA SER A 76 -0.21 14.96 8.67
C SER A 76 -0.27 13.43 8.72
N ILE A 77 0.22 12.72 7.69
CA ILE A 77 0.31 11.24 7.71
C ILE A 77 1.39 10.80 8.70
N LEU A 78 2.52 11.50 8.71
CA LEU A 78 3.62 11.23 9.64
C LEU A 78 3.19 11.45 11.10
N GLU A 79 2.55 12.60 11.37
CA GLU A 79 2.01 12.96 12.67
C GLU A 79 0.96 11.95 13.16
N TYR A 80 0.08 11.48 12.25
CA TYR A 80 -0.88 10.45 12.56
C TYR A 80 -0.18 9.20 13.14
N PHE A 81 0.80 8.64 12.44
CA PHE A 81 1.47 7.42 12.93
C PHE A 81 2.25 7.63 14.23
N LEU A 82 2.89 8.79 14.40
CA LEU A 82 3.55 9.15 15.66
C LEU A 82 2.57 9.19 16.84
N LEU A 83 1.42 9.85 16.65
CA LEU A 83 0.38 9.95 17.67
C LEU A 83 -0.25 8.59 18.02
N HIS A 84 -0.22 7.64 17.09
CA HIS A 84 -0.78 6.30 17.29
C HIS A 84 0.26 5.29 17.81
N GLY A 85 1.47 5.74 18.19
CA GLY A 85 2.45 4.91 18.88
C GLY A 85 3.52 4.29 18.00
N ALA A 86 3.75 4.81 16.79
CA ALA A 86 4.89 4.39 15.99
C ALA A 86 6.23 4.62 16.73
N ASN A 87 7.13 3.66 16.63
CA ASN A 87 8.46 3.75 17.22
C ASN A 87 9.34 4.68 16.40
N ILE A 88 9.72 5.83 16.96
CA ILE A 88 10.60 6.80 16.29
C ILE A 88 12.00 6.25 15.97
N ASN A 89 12.44 5.21 16.69
CA ASN A 89 13.74 4.58 16.49
C ASN A 89 13.72 3.42 15.49
N VAL A 90 12.59 3.17 14.85
CA VAL A 90 12.48 2.11 13.84
C VAL A 90 13.39 2.45 12.65
N LYS A 91 14.12 1.43 12.20
CA LYS A 91 15.00 1.50 11.04
C LYS A 91 14.38 0.72 9.90
N LYS A 92 14.67 1.17 8.68
CA LYS A 92 14.37 0.44 7.45
C LYS A 92 15.28 -0.75 7.30
#